data_AF-A0A6N9Q145-F1
#
_entry.id   AF-A0A6N9Q145-F1
#
_cell.length_a   1.000
_cell.length_b   1.000
_cell.length_c   1.000
_cell.angle_alpha   90.00
_cell.angle_beta   90.00
_cell.angle_gamma   90.00
#
_symmetry.space_group_name_H-M   'P 1'
#
loop_
_entity.id
_entity.type
_entity.pdbx_description
1 polymer ?
#
loop_
_entity_poly.entity_id
_entity_poly.type
_entity_poly.pdbx_seq_one_letter_code
_entity_poly.pdbx_strand_id
1 'polypeptide(L)'
;MKSYFIYVREFGDPFQLNFLNPISLYIIDRLKLMEYFSYKMESLHVKLQFLYGSEKVIPYKKMYMAQIISASICMIVFFIGVVFFIGTSIELLVVGLILLIVLPFLLYRELVERVNRKKREILMELPILLNKIALLVNAGEQIQRALIKSVESEKRNPIHPLYLEFQKVCMQLKNNVSFQQALEELSQRIGIHEVSIFTNTILMNYRRGGEQLSLSLRTLSHQLWTSRKTMARTLGEEASSKLIFPMILVFIVVILVVAAPAILMMN
;
A
#
# COMPACT_ATOMS: atom_id res chain seq x y z
N MET A 1 28.00 -14.74 2.49
CA MET A 1 27.95 -13.26 2.39
C MET A 1 27.69 -12.73 0.98
N LYS A 2 28.49 -13.09 -0.05
CA LYS A 2 28.31 -12.56 -1.42
C LYS A 2 26.90 -12.77 -2.02
N SER A 3 26.23 -13.89 -1.69
CA SER A 3 24.87 -14.18 -2.17
C SER A 3 23.78 -13.25 -1.61
N TYR A 4 23.98 -12.64 -0.44
CA TYR A 4 22.98 -11.77 0.20
C TYR A 4 23.05 -10.32 -0.33
N PHE A 5 24.22 -9.89 -0.79
CA PHE A 5 24.42 -8.57 -1.41
C PHE A 5 23.72 -8.45 -2.78
N ILE A 6 23.66 -9.56 -3.52
CA ILE A 6 22.97 -9.66 -4.82
C ILE A 6 21.45 -9.57 -4.60
N TYR A 7 20.94 -10.24 -3.58
CA TYR A 7 19.52 -10.25 -3.22
C TYR A 7 18.97 -8.88 -2.78
N VAL A 8 19.75 -8.12 -2.00
CA VAL A 8 19.37 -6.77 -1.57
C VAL A 8 19.37 -5.79 -2.76
N ARG A 9 20.27 -5.98 -3.73
CA ARG A 9 20.32 -5.18 -4.96
C ARG A 9 19.15 -5.45 -5.90
N GLU A 10 18.57 -6.65 -5.84
CA GLU A 10 17.50 -7.12 -6.72
C GLU A 10 16.08 -6.81 -6.21
N PHE A 11 15.92 -6.63 -4.89
CA PHE A 11 14.61 -6.44 -4.24
C PHE A 11 14.55 -5.22 -3.28
N GLY A 12 15.57 -4.36 -3.29
CA GLY A 12 15.74 -3.23 -2.35
C GLY A 12 14.80 -2.05 -2.54
N ASP A 13 14.13 -1.92 -3.69
CA ASP A 13 13.15 -0.86 -3.89
C ASP A 13 11.79 -1.31 -3.37
N PRO A 14 11.38 -0.83 -2.18
CA PRO A 14 11.33 0.59 -1.81
C PRO A 14 11.73 0.87 -0.34
N PHE A 15 12.84 0.30 0.12
CA PHE A 15 13.25 0.31 1.53
C PHE A 15 14.48 1.20 1.78
N GLN A 16 14.37 2.13 2.73
CA GLN A 16 15.34 3.22 2.95
C GLN A 16 16.67 2.80 3.61
N LEU A 17 16.88 1.52 3.95
CA LEU A 17 18.05 1.04 4.70
C LEU A 17 18.81 -0.11 3.98
N ASN A 18 19.13 0.09 2.70
CA ASN A 18 19.82 -0.93 1.88
C ASN A 18 21.24 -1.30 2.34
N PHE A 19 21.87 -0.52 3.21
CA PHE A 19 23.24 -0.76 3.68
C PHE A 19 23.33 -1.87 4.77
N LEU A 20 22.27 -2.12 5.54
CA LEU A 20 22.29 -2.98 6.73
C LEU A 20 21.53 -4.31 6.57
N ASN A 21 20.77 -4.44 5.48
CA ASN A 21 20.01 -5.64 5.12
C ASN A 21 20.82 -6.97 5.06
N PRO A 22 22.14 -7.00 4.73
CA PRO A 22 22.90 -8.26 4.71
C PRO A 22 23.13 -8.88 6.10
N ILE A 23 23.22 -8.06 7.14
CA ILE A 23 23.54 -8.49 8.51
C ILE A 23 22.28 -9.03 9.20
N SER A 24 21.12 -8.41 8.97
CA SER A 24 19.84 -8.87 9.50
C SER A 24 19.39 -10.20 8.87
N LEU A 25 19.66 -10.43 7.59
CA LEU A 25 19.41 -11.73 6.93
C LEU A 25 20.23 -12.87 7.56
N TYR A 26 21.49 -12.61 7.95
CA TYR A 26 22.34 -13.60 8.60
C TYR A 26 21.82 -14.01 10.00
N ILE A 27 21.23 -13.05 10.73
CA ILE A 27 20.66 -13.28 12.07
C ILE A 27 19.32 -14.03 12.01
N ILE A 28 18.49 -13.74 11.00
CA ILE A 28 17.22 -14.44 10.75
C ILE A 28 17.45 -15.94 10.47
N ASP A 29 18.44 -16.27 9.65
CA ASP A 29 18.77 -17.66 9.32
C ASP A 29 19.38 -18.41 10.52
N ARG A 30 20.11 -17.73 11.42
CA ARG A 30 20.74 -18.36 12.59
C ARG A 30 19.79 -18.60 13.76
N LEU A 31 18.77 -17.76 13.96
CA LEU A 31 17.88 -17.80 15.13
C LEU A 31 16.53 -18.51 14.88
N LYS A 32 16.25 -18.99 13.66
CA LYS A 32 14.97 -19.65 13.30
C LYS A 32 13.70 -18.86 13.74
N LEU A 33 13.80 -17.53 13.79
CA LEU A 33 12.68 -16.63 14.13
C LEU A 33 11.49 -16.71 13.15
N MET A 34 11.65 -17.42 12.02
CA MET A 34 10.58 -17.71 11.07
C MET A 34 9.44 -18.54 11.66
N GLU A 35 9.70 -19.41 12.65
CA GLU A 35 8.68 -20.31 13.21
C GLU A 35 7.84 -19.64 14.31
N TYR A 36 8.44 -18.77 15.13
CA TYR A 36 7.75 -18.19 16.30
C TYR A 36 6.76 -17.07 15.94
N PHE A 37 7.06 -16.28 14.90
CA PHE A 37 6.18 -15.18 14.45
C PHE A 37 5.11 -15.63 13.45
N SER A 38 5.10 -16.89 13.03
CA SER A 38 4.19 -17.40 11.99
C SER A 38 2.70 -17.34 12.40
N TYR A 39 2.39 -17.28 13.70
CA TYR A 39 1.01 -17.33 14.20
C TYR A 39 0.27 -15.99 14.21
N LYS A 40 0.96 -14.84 14.16
CA LYS A 40 0.35 -13.49 14.27
C LYS A 40 0.38 -12.67 12.97
N MET A 41 0.89 -13.25 11.87
CA MET A 41 1.39 -12.50 10.71
C MET A 41 0.63 -12.75 9.40
N GLU A 42 -0.63 -13.14 9.48
CA GLU A 42 -1.48 -13.36 8.30
C GLU A 42 -1.83 -12.05 7.60
N SER A 43 -2.09 -10.98 8.36
CA SER A 43 -2.41 -9.65 7.79
C SER A 43 -1.23 -8.98 7.06
N LEU A 44 0.01 -9.29 7.45
CA LEU A 44 1.23 -8.79 6.80
C LEU A 44 1.48 -9.51 5.46
N HIS A 45 1.23 -10.83 5.43
CA HIS A 45 1.32 -11.60 4.19
C HIS A 45 0.35 -11.09 3.13
N VAL A 46 -0.90 -10.85 3.52
CA VAL A 46 -1.95 -10.33 2.62
C VAL A 46 -1.61 -8.92 2.13
N LYS A 47 -1.12 -8.03 3.02
CA LYS A 47 -0.74 -6.64 2.66
C LYS A 47 0.46 -6.60 1.70
N LEU A 48 1.46 -7.45 1.91
CA LEU A 48 2.63 -7.55 1.04
C LEU A 48 2.31 -8.23 -0.30
N GLN A 49 1.46 -9.26 -0.29
CA GLN A 49 0.94 -9.89 -1.50
C GLN A 49 0.16 -8.91 -2.37
N PHE A 50 -0.66 -8.07 -1.75
CA PHE A 50 -1.38 -7.01 -2.44
C PHE A 50 -0.43 -5.94 -3.03
N LEU A 51 0.66 -5.57 -2.35
CA LEU A 51 1.60 -4.56 -2.84
C LEU A 51 2.51 -5.07 -3.97
N TYR A 52 3.10 -6.26 -3.85
CA TYR A 52 4.19 -6.75 -4.73
C TYR A 52 3.83 -7.95 -5.61
N GLY A 53 2.66 -8.57 -5.41
CA GLY A 53 2.18 -9.71 -6.21
C GLY A 53 2.60 -11.08 -5.67
N SER A 54 1.80 -12.09 -6.02
CA SER A 54 1.85 -13.49 -5.53
C SER A 54 3.21 -14.19 -5.70
N GLU A 55 3.92 -13.95 -6.80
CA GLU A 55 5.19 -14.65 -7.10
C GLU A 55 6.38 -14.16 -6.28
N LYS A 56 6.29 -12.99 -5.63
CA LYS A 56 7.38 -12.36 -4.87
C LYS A 56 7.07 -12.21 -3.38
N VAL A 57 6.03 -12.84 -2.86
CA VAL A 57 5.61 -12.65 -1.45
C VAL A 57 6.64 -13.19 -0.45
N ILE A 58 7.23 -14.34 -0.75
CA ILE A 58 8.22 -14.99 0.10
C ILE A 58 9.51 -14.14 0.25
N PRO A 59 10.11 -13.61 -0.84
CA PRO A 59 11.29 -12.74 -0.73
C PRO A 59 10.99 -11.39 -0.06
N TYR A 60 9.85 -10.75 -0.35
CA TYR A 60 9.53 -9.44 0.24
C TYR A 60 9.13 -9.52 1.73
N LYS A 61 8.51 -10.62 2.18
CA LYS A 61 8.28 -10.87 3.61
C LYS A 61 9.61 -11.01 4.36
N LYS A 62 10.58 -11.73 3.77
CA LYS A 62 11.93 -11.84 4.33
C LYS A 62 12.62 -10.49 4.45
N MET A 63 12.50 -9.63 3.44
CA MET A 63 13.11 -8.30 3.47
C MET A 63 12.44 -7.32 4.44
N TYR A 64 11.11 -7.33 4.55
CA TYR A 64 10.43 -6.46 5.50
C TYR A 64 10.76 -6.84 6.95
N MET A 65 10.85 -8.13 7.26
CA MET A 65 11.32 -8.60 8.57
C MET A 65 12.80 -8.29 8.80
N ALA A 66 13.64 -8.45 7.78
CA ALA A 66 15.06 -8.05 7.83
C ALA A 66 15.23 -6.54 8.05
N GLN A 67 14.31 -5.72 7.57
CA GLN A 67 14.34 -4.27 7.78
C GLN A 67 13.91 -3.89 9.20
N ILE A 68 12.87 -4.51 9.75
CA ILE A 68 12.48 -4.29 11.15
C ILE A 68 13.61 -4.71 12.09
N ILE A 69 14.20 -5.89 11.85
CA ILE A 69 15.27 -6.42 12.71
C ILE A 69 16.57 -5.64 12.55
N SER A 70 16.96 -5.22 11.33
CA SER A 70 18.15 -4.36 11.13
C SER A 70 17.97 -2.98 11.77
N ALA A 71 16.79 -2.39 11.67
CA ALA A 71 16.47 -1.12 12.34
C ALA A 71 16.56 -1.27 13.86
N SER A 72 16.02 -2.35 14.42
CA SER A 72 16.15 -2.64 15.86
C SER A 72 17.61 -2.83 16.30
N ILE A 73 18.42 -3.55 15.53
CA ILE A 73 19.83 -3.80 15.87
C ILE A 73 20.69 -2.53 15.75
N CYS A 74 20.54 -1.76 14.67
CA CYS A 74 21.31 -0.52 14.50
C CYS A 74 20.98 0.49 15.60
N MET A 75 19.74 0.48 16.07
CA MET A 75 19.32 1.39 17.12
C MET A 75 19.78 0.92 18.49
N ILE A 76 19.80 -0.38 18.77
CA ILE A 76 20.46 -0.93 19.97
C ILE A 76 21.95 -0.56 19.97
N VAL A 77 22.64 -0.69 18.84
CA VAL A 77 24.06 -0.30 18.71
C VAL A 77 24.26 1.21 18.86
N PHE A 78 23.39 2.03 18.27
CA PHE A 78 23.41 3.48 18.44
C PHE A 78 23.14 3.88 19.89
N PHE A 79 22.17 3.24 20.55
CA PHE A 79 21.82 3.47 21.94
C PHE A 79 22.98 3.10 22.87
N ILE A 80 23.60 1.94 22.65
CA ILE A 80 24.81 1.53 23.38
C ILE A 80 25.95 2.54 23.14
N GLY A 81 26.12 3.03 21.92
CA GLY A 81 27.12 4.05 21.59
C GLY A 81 26.89 5.38 22.28
N VAL A 82 25.64 5.86 22.35
CA VAL A 82 25.26 7.09 23.05
C VAL A 82 25.44 6.95 24.56
N VAL A 83 25.04 5.81 25.14
CA VAL A 83 25.23 5.51 26.57
C VAL A 83 26.72 5.42 26.92
N PHE A 84 27.54 4.86 26.04
CA PHE A 84 29.00 4.79 26.23
C PHE A 84 29.68 6.17 26.15
N PHE A 85 29.15 7.08 25.31
CA PHE A 85 29.75 8.41 25.10
C PHE A 85 29.32 9.45 26.15
N ILE A 86 28.05 9.42 26.61
CA ILE A 86 27.48 10.43 27.52
C ILE A 86 27.43 9.95 28.97
N GLY A 87 27.48 8.62 29.21
CA GLY A 87 27.29 8.00 30.52
C GLY A 87 25.83 7.57 30.77
N THR A 88 25.60 6.89 31.90
CA THR A 88 24.30 6.31 32.24
C THR A 88 23.45 7.28 33.06
N SER A 89 22.55 8.01 32.40
CA SER A 89 21.48 8.79 33.03
C SER A 89 20.13 8.06 32.88
N ILE A 90 19.26 8.13 33.89
CA ILE A 90 17.92 7.51 33.86
C ILE A 90 17.09 8.05 32.70
N GLU A 91 17.24 9.33 32.36
CA GLU A 91 16.56 9.99 31.22
C GLU A 91 16.93 9.34 29.87
N LEU A 92 18.19 8.95 29.69
CA LEU A 92 18.66 8.26 28.49
C LEU A 92 18.05 6.86 28.36
N LEU A 93 17.93 6.12 29.48
CA LEU A 93 17.27 4.80 29.50
C LEU A 93 15.79 4.89 29.11
N VAL A 94 15.08 5.90 29.62
CA VAL A 94 13.67 6.15 29.28
C VAL A 94 13.51 6.49 27.80
N VAL A 95 14.36 7.36 27.25
CA VAL A 95 14.34 7.72 25.82
C VAL A 95 14.64 6.51 24.93
N GLY A 96 15.63 5.68 25.28
CA GLY A 96 15.95 4.46 24.53
C GLY A 96 14.79 3.46 24.48
N LEU A 97 14.10 3.28 25.61
CA LEU A 97 12.95 2.38 25.70
C LEU A 97 11.76 2.88 24.89
N ILE A 98 11.51 4.20 24.90
CA ILE A 98 10.47 4.84 24.07
C ILE A 98 10.81 4.66 22.59
N LEU A 99 12.06 4.91 22.18
CA LEU A 99 12.46 4.81 20.77
C LEU A 99 12.33 3.37 20.23
N LEU A 100 12.60 2.37 21.07
CA LEU A 100 12.47 0.94 20.74
C LEU A 100 11.02 0.54 20.42
N ILE A 101 10.05 1.19 21.06
CA ILE A 101 8.61 0.93 20.86
C ILE A 101 8.07 1.76 19.68
N VAL A 102 8.51 3.01 19.53
CA VAL A 102 7.96 3.95 18.53
C VAL A 102 8.39 3.59 17.10
N LEU A 103 9.64 3.16 16.89
CA LEU A 103 10.16 2.84 15.55
C LEU A 103 9.42 1.71 14.82
N PRO A 104 9.22 0.50 15.39
CA PRO A 104 8.50 -0.57 14.70
C PRO A 104 7.04 -0.17 14.41
N PHE A 105 6.45 0.68 15.25
CA PHE A 105 5.13 1.23 15.02
C PHE A 105 5.11 2.19 13.81
N LEU A 106 6.10 3.07 13.68
CA LEU A 106 6.22 3.98 12.53
C LEU A 106 6.40 3.23 11.20
N LEU A 107 7.27 2.21 11.18
CA LEU A 107 7.47 1.38 9.98
C LEU A 107 6.20 0.62 9.59
N TYR A 108 5.49 0.06 10.57
CA TYR A 108 4.20 -0.61 10.33
C TYR A 108 3.15 0.38 9.77
N ARG A 109 3.10 1.59 10.32
CA ARG A 109 2.19 2.64 9.84
C ARG A 109 2.49 3.02 8.40
N GLU A 110 3.76 3.19 8.04
CA GLU A 110 4.16 3.50 6.66
C GLU A 110 3.71 2.41 5.69
N LEU A 111 3.87 1.13 6.05
CA LEU A 111 3.40 0.02 5.21
C LEU A 111 1.89 0.08 5.00
N VAL A 112 1.12 0.34 6.07
CA VAL A 112 -0.35 0.47 5.98
C VAL A 112 -0.73 1.65 5.09
N GLU A 113 -0.06 2.78 5.21
CA GLU A 113 -0.28 3.96 4.37
C GLU A 113 0.03 3.67 2.89
N ARG A 114 1.09 2.92 2.59
CA ARG A 114 1.42 2.48 1.21
C ARG A 114 0.33 1.57 0.63
N VAL A 115 -0.17 0.60 1.40
CA VAL A 115 -1.30 -0.26 0.98
C VAL A 115 -2.54 0.58 0.68
N ASN A 116 -2.90 1.48 1.60
CA ASN A 116 -4.09 2.31 1.45
C ASN A 116 -3.95 3.26 0.26
N ARG A 117 -2.76 3.79 -0.01
CA ARG A 117 -2.48 4.60 -1.20
C ARG A 117 -2.71 3.82 -2.49
N LYS A 118 -2.14 2.61 -2.61
CA LYS A 118 -2.36 1.74 -3.78
C LYS A 118 -3.84 1.39 -3.97
N LYS A 119 -4.57 1.10 -2.88
CA LYS A 119 -6.02 0.87 -2.93
C LYS A 119 -6.79 2.09 -3.46
N ARG A 120 -6.45 3.29 -2.96
CA ARG A 120 -7.04 4.57 -3.39
C ARG A 120 -6.77 4.83 -4.88
N GLU A 121 -5.53 4.63 -5.34
CA GLU A 121 -5.15 4.76 -6.75
C GLU A 121 -5.96 3.82 -7.65
N ILE A 122 -6.06 2.53 -7.29
CA ILE A 122 -6.90 1.55 -8.01
C ILE A 122 -8.35 2.02 -8.10
N LEU A 123 -8.93 2.47 -6.98
CA LEU A 123 -10.33 2.91 -6.93
C LEU A 123 -10.61 4.16 -7.77
N MET A 124 -9.68 5.11 -7.80
CA MET A 124 -9.82 6.33 -8.61
C MET A 124 -9.77 6.04 -10.12
N GLU A 125 -8.98 5.05 -10.53
CA GLU A 125 -8.74 4.72 -11.94
C GLU A 125 -9.76 3.70 -12.49
N LEU A 126 -10.33 2.83 -11.65
CA LEU A 126 -11.32 1.82 -12.04
C LEU A 126 -12.50 2.34 -12.88
N PRO A 127 -13.18 3.47 -12.53
CA PRO A 127 -14.26 4.00 -13.37
C PRO A 127 -13.78 4.43 -14.77
N ILE A 128 -12.53 4.87 -14.90
CA ILE A 128 -11.94 5.29 -16.18
C ILE A 128 -11.76 4.08 -17.09
N LEU A 129 -11.21 2.98 -16.54
CA LEU A 129 -11.06 1.72 -17.25
C LEU A 129 -12.43 1.15 -17.67
N LEU A 130 -13.41 1.11 -16.75
CA LEU A 130 -14.75 0.64 -17.06
C LEU A 130 -15.41 1.46 -18.18
N ASN A 131 -15.23 2.78 -18.19
CA ASN A 131 -15.78 3.62 -19.25
C ASN A 131 -15.19 3.30 -20.63
N LYS A 132 -13.86 3.04 -20.71
CA LYS A 132 -13.21 2.58 -21.96
C LYS A 132 -13.80 1.25 -22.43
N ILE A 133 -13.99 0.30 -21.52
CA ILE A 133 -14.59 -1.01 -21.82
C ILE A 133 -16.02 -0.83 -22.31
N ALA A 134 -16.83 -0.03 -21.62
CA ALA A 134 -18.22 0.23 -21.99
C ALA A 134 -18.32 0.88 -23.39
N LEU A 135 -17.43 1.81 -23.72
CA LEU A 135 -17.35 2.42 -25.05
C LEU A 135 -17.12 1.38 -26.16
N LEU A 136 -16.18 0.46 -25.96
CA LEU A 136 -15.87 -0.59 -26.92
C LEU A 136 -17.02 -1.61 -27.02
N VAL A 137 -17.61 -2.00 -25.89
CA VAL A 137 -18.76 -2.92 -25.87
C VAL A 137 -19.97 -2.30 -26.58
N ASN A 138 -20.23 -1.00 -26.38
CA ASN A 138 -21.28 -0.28 -27.10
C ASN A 138 -20.99 -0.17 -28.60
N ALA A 139 -19.72 -0.19 -29.00
CA ALA A 139 -19.31 -0.28 -30.41
C ALA A 139 -19.40 -1.70 -31.00
N GLY A 140 -19.93 -2.67 -30.23
CA GLY A 140 -20.13 -4.05 -30.67
C GLY A 140 -18.96 -4.99 -30.38
N GLU A 141 -17.92 -4.55 -29.67
CA GLU A 141 -16.83 -5.45 -29.27
C GLU A 141 -17.27 -6.42 -28.18
N GLN A 142 -16.75 -7.64 -28.25
CA GLN A 142 -16.91 -8.60 -27.16
C GLN A 142 -16.16 -8.09 -25.93
N ILE A 143 -16.77 -8.17 -24.75
CA ILE A 143 -16.21 -7.61 -23.51
C ILE A 143 -14.78 -8.10 -23.18
N GLN A 144 -14.45 -9.34 -23.53
CA GLN A 144 -13.10 -9.88 -23.36
C GLN A 144 -12.08 -9.13 -24.21
N ARG A 145 -12.41 -8.87 -25.49
CA ARG A 145 -11.57 -8.09 -26.41
C ARG A 145 -11.54 -6.62 -26.02
N ALA A 146 -12.68 -6.06 -25.62
CA ALA A 146 -12.77 -4.69 -25.12
C ALA A 146 -11.87 -4.47 -23.89
N LEU A 147 -11.83 -5.44 -22.97
CA LEU A 147 -10.94 -5.41 -21.81
C LEU A 147 -9.47 -5.38 -22.25
N ILE A 148 -9.05 -6.32 -23.10
CA ILE A 148 -7.68 -6.42 -23.58
C ILE A 148 -7.26 -5.12 -24.29
N LYS A 149 -8.06 -4.63 -25.24
CA LYS A 149 -7.81 -3.37 -25.95
C LYS A 149 -7.73 -2.17 -24.99
N SER A 150 -8.62 -2.09 -24.00
CA SER A 150 -8.63 -0.99 -23.03
C SER A 150 -7.37 -0.96 -22.18
N VAL A 151 -6.84 -2.14 -21.81
CA VAL A 151 -5.62 -2.28 -21.00
C VAL A 151 -4.37 -2.03 -21.85
N GLU A 152 -4.31 -2.57 -23.06
CA GLU A 152 -3.18 -2.38 -24.00
C GLU A 152 -3.09 -0.95 -24.54
N SER A 153 -4.20 -0.21 -24.56
CA SER A 153 -4.21 1.21 -24.96
C SER A 153 -3.50 2.13 -23.96
N GLU A 154 -3.22 1.66 -22.75
CA GLU A 154 -2.58 2.46 -21.71
C GLU A 154 -1.08 2.56 -21.95
N LYS A 155 -0.59 3.80 -22.15
CA LYS A 155 0.81 4.09 -22.48
C LYS A 155 1.55 4.86 -21.37
N ARG A 156 0.92 5.11 -20.22
CA ARG A 156 1.57 5.81 -19.09
C ARG A 156 2.81 5.06 -18.60
N ASN A 157 3.87 5.81 -18.29
CA ASN A 157 5.09 5.34 -17.65
C ASN A 157 5.39 6.21 -16.41
N PRO A 158 5.45 5.65 -15.19
CA PRO A 158 5.22 4.24 -14.85
C PRO A 158 3.78 3.79 -15.07
N ILE A 159 3.60 2.49 -15.33
CA ILE A 159 2.27 1.89 -15.51
C ILE A 159 1.51 1.95 -14.18
N HIS A 160 0.27 2.44 -14.24
CA HIS A 160 -0.56 2.59 -13.06
C HIS A 160 -0.90 1.21 -12.43
N PRO A 161 -0.93 1.06 -11.09
CA PRO A 161 -1.06 -0.23 -10.42
C PRO A 161 -2.27 -1.07 -10.84
N LEU A 162 -3.38 -0.42 -11.18
CA LEU A 162 -4.57 -1.07 -11.72
C LEU A 162 -4.27 -1.82 -13.02
N TYR A 163 -3.61 -1.15 -13.97
CA TYR A 163 -3.34 -1.72 -15.28
C TYR A 163 -2.32 -2.85 -15.20
N LEU A 164 -1.40 -2.84 -14.22
CA LEU A 164 -0.50 -3.98 -13.96
C LEU A 164 -1.27 -5.25 -13.59
N GLU A 165 -2.29 -5.15 -12.71
CA GLU A 165 -3.11 -6.31 -12.36
C GLU A 165 -4.00 -6.78 -13.52
N PHE A 166 -4.54 -5.84 -14.32
CA PHE A 166 -5.30 -6.17 -15.51
C PHE A 166 -4.45 -6.71 -16.67
N GLN A 167 -3.17 -6.33 -16.77
CA GLN A 167 -2.22 -6.93 -17.73
C GLN A 167 -1.99 -8.41 -17.44
N LYS A 168 -1.91 -8.79 -16.16
CA LYS A 168 -1.86 -10.21 -15.75
C LYS A 168 -3.11 -10.96 -16.19
N VAL A 169 -4.28 -10.36 -16.03
CA VAL A 169 -5.53 -10.93 -16.55
C VAL A 169 -5.47 -11.08 -18.07
N CYS A 170 -5.03 -10.07 -18.80
CA CYS A 170 -4.88 -10.16 -20.26
C CYS A 170 -3.92 -11.28 -20.67
N MET A 171 -2.81 -11.48 -19.93
CA MET A 171 -1.88 -12.58 -20.15
C MET A 171 -2.52 -13.94 -19.86
N GLN A 172 -3.28 -14.07 -18.77
CA GLN A 172 -4.04 -15.29 -18.45
C GLN A 172 -5.03 -15.63 -19.58
N LEU A 173 -5.76 -14.63 -20.10
CA LEU A 173 -6.70 -14.82 -21.21
C LEU A 173 -5.98 -15.26 -22.50
N LYS A 174 -4.80 -14.70 -22.80
CA LYS A 174 -3.96 -15.13 -23.93
C LYS A 174 -3.44 -16.57 -23.76
N ASN A 175 -3.27 -17.02 -22.53
CA ASN A 175 -2.86 -18.38 -22.17
C ASN A 175 -4.04 -19.36 -22.04
N ASN A 176 -5.21 -19.05 -22.63
CA ASN A 176 -6.42 -19.87 -22.61
C ASN A 176 -7.02 -20.15 -21.21
N VAL A 177 -6.69 -19.35 -20.19
CA VAL A 177 -7.41 -19.38 -18.91
C VAL A 177 -8.82 -18.85 -19.12
N SER A 178 -9.81 -19.48 -18.48
CA SER A 178 -11.20 -19.04 -18.62
C SER A 178 -11.39 -17.60 -18.12
N PHE A 179 -12.21 -16.82 -18.83
CA PHE A 179 -12.49 -15.44 -18.44
C PHE A 179 -13.10 -15.30 -17.05
N GLN A 180 -13.89 -16.30 -16.66
CA GLN A 180 -14.45 -16.39 -15.31
C GLN A 180 -13.36 -16.51 -14.26
N GLN A 181 -12.49 -17.51 -14.40
CA GLN A 181 -11.39 -17.75 -13.48
C GLN A 181 -10.44 -16.55 -13.38
N ALA A 182 -10.07 -15.95 -14.52
CA ALA A 182 -9.14 -14.82 -14.53
C ALA A 182 -9.67 -13.58 -13.77
N LEU A 183 -10.98 -13.30 -13.87
CA LEU A 183 -11.61 -12.20 -13.12
C LEU A 183 -11.86 -12.54 -11.65
N GLU A 184 -12.20 -13.79 -11.31
CA GLU A 184 -12.32 -14.23 -9.93
C GLU A 184 -10.97 -14.13 -9.20
N GLU A 185 -9.89 -14.60 -9.82
CA GLU A 185 -8.53 -14.45 -9.28
C GLU A 185 -8.12 -12.98 -9.17
N LEU A 186 -8.50 -12.12 -10.13
CA LEU A 186 -8.26 -10.68 -10.04
C LEU A 186 -8.93 -10.07 -8.80
N SER A 187 -10.21 -10.38 -8.57
CA SER A 187 -10.97 -9.91 -7.42
C SER A 187 -10.33 -10.33 -6.11
N GLN A 188 -9.89 -11.60 -6.02
CA GLN A 188 -9.19 -12.13 -4.85
C GLN A 188 -7.82 -11.46 -4.64
N ARG A 189 -7.04 -11.23 -5.71
CA ARG A 189 -5.72 -10.57 -5.63
C ARG A 189 -5.83 -9.11 -5.19
N ILE A 190 -6.82 -8.38 -5.69
CA ILE A 190 -6.99 -6.96 -5.37
C ILE A 190 -7.68 -6.78 -4.00
N GLY A 191 -8.67 -7.60 -3.65
CA GLY A 191 -9.33 -7.54 -2.35
C GLY A 191 -9.94 -6.16 -2.02
N ILE A 192 -10.50 -5.50 -3.04
CA ILE A 192 -11.23 -4.23 -2.91
C ILE A 192 -12.68 -4.46 -3.33
N HIS A 193 -13.62 -3.98 -2.51
CA HIS A 193 -15.04 -4.24 -2.68
C HIS A 193 -15.59 -3.81 -4.06
N GLU A 194 -15.23 -2.62 -4.53
CA GLU A 194 -15.66 -2.09 -5.82
C GLU A 194 -15.13 -2.91 -7.01
N VAL A 195 -13.93 -3.49 -6.87
CA VAL A 195 -13.38 -4.41 -7.88
C VAL A 195 -14.16 -5.71 -7.88
N SER A 196 -14.54 -6.23 -6.71
CA SER A 196 -15.39 -7.42 -6.62
C SER A 196 -16.79 -7.20 -7.22
N ILE A 197 -17.40 -6.03 -7.00
CA ILE A 197 -18.65 -5.66 -7.68
C ILE A 197 -18.42 -5.64 -9.20
N PHE A 198 -17.36 -4.97 -9.66
CA PHE A 198 -17.02 -4.89 -11.07
C PHE A 198 -16.87 -6.27 -11.71
N THR A 199 -16.10 -7.18 -11.10
CA THR A 199 -15.89 -8.53 -11.64
C THR A 199 -17.21 -9.31 -11.66
N ASN A 200 -17.98 -9.27 -10.57
CA ASN A 200 -19.23 -10.04 -10.48
C ASN A 200 -20.28 -9.53 -11.49
N THR A 201 -20.44 -8.22 -11.63
CA THR A 201 -21.36 -7.64 -12.61
C THR A 201 -21.00 -8.03 -14.04
N ILE A 202 -19.71 -8.03 -14.37
CA ILE A 202 -19.23 -8.49 -15.68
C ILE A 202 -19.49 -9.99 -15.86
N LEU A 203 -19.18 -10.83 -14.86
CA LEU A 203 -19.35 -12.27 -14.94
C LEU A 203 -20.81 -12.72 -15.06
N MET A 204 -21.74 -11.98 -14.46
CA MET A 204 -23.17 -12.28 -14.62
C MET A 204 -23.71 -11.93 -16.00
N ASN A 205 -23.13 -10.92 -16.67
CA ASN A 205 -23.69 -10.36 -17.90
C ASN A 205 -22.89 -10.66 -19.17
N TYR A 206 -21.63 -11.09 -19.08
CA TYR A 206 -20.77 -11.28 -20.27
C TYR A 206 -21.28 -12.34 -21.25
N ARG A 207 -22.01 -13.35 -20.76
CA ARG A 207 -22.59 -14.42 -21.62
C ARG A 207 -23.85 -13.97 -22.35
N ARG A 208 -24.62 -13.05 -21.75
CA ARG A 208 -25.90 -12.58 -22.30
C ARG A 208 -25.69 -11.52 -23.37
N GLY A 209 -24.63 -10.71 -23.25
CA GLY A 209 -24.26 -9.70 -24.24
C GLY A 209 -25.35 -8.64 -24.47
N GLY A 210 -25.18 -7.85 -25.53
CA GLY A 210 -26.21 -6.91 -26.02
C GLY A 210 -26.57 -5.77 -25.07
N GLU A 211 -27.81 -5.31 -25.18
CA GLU A 211 -28.33 -4.14 -24.44
C GLU A 211 -28.27 -4.33 -22.92
N GLN A 212 -28.57 -5.53 -22.43
CA GLN A 212 -28.53 -5.82 -20.98
C GLN A 212 -27.12 -5.69 -20.39
N LEU A 213 -26.08 -6.10 -21.14
CA LEU A 213 -24.70 -5.89 -20.74
C LEU A 213 -24.37 -4.39 -20.73
N SER A 214 -24.74 -3.64 -21.77
CA SER A 214 -24.49 -2.20 -21.84
C SER A 214 -25.14 -1.43 -20.68
N LEU A 215 -26.38 -1.78 -20.32
CA LEU A 215 -27.11 -1.19 -19.21
C LEU A 215 -26.44 -1.52 -17.87
N SER A 216 -25.99 -2.76 -17.69
CA SER A 216 -25.25 -3.19 -16.50
C SER A 216 -23.93 -2.44 -16.33
N LEU A 217 -23.17 -2.26 -17.42
CA LEU A 217 -21.93 -1.49 -17.42
C LEU A 217 -22.18 0.00 -17.11
N ARG A 218 -23.28 0.58 -17.61
CA ARG A 218 -23.67 1.96 -17.31
C ARG A 218 -24.03 2.15 -15.83
N THR A 219 -24.84 1.26 -15.27
CA THR A 219 -25.18 1.28 -13.84
C THR A 219 -23.94 1.13 -12.97
N LEU A 220 -23.06 0.19 -13.31
CA LEU A 220 -21.78 -0.01 -12.63
C LEU A 220 -20.88 1.23 -12.74
N SER A 221 -20.83 1.87 -13.91
CA SER A 221 -20.08 3.11 -14.11
C SER A 221 -20.57 4.21 -13.17
N HIS A 222 -21.88 4.44 -13.08
CA HIS A 222 -22.44 5.40 -12.13
C HIS A 222 -22.08 5.08 -10.67
N GLN A 223 -22.12 3.80 -10.28
CA GLN A 223 -21.71 3.37 -8.94
C GLN A 223 -20.23 3.68 -8.66
N LEU A 224 -19.33 3.33 -9.59
CA LEU A 224 -17.89 3.59 -9.44
C LEU A 224 -17.56 5.08 -9.43
N TRP A 225 -18.22 5.89 -10.26
CA TRP A 225 -18.08 7.35 -10.23
C TRP A 225 -18.56 7.95 -8.91
N THR A 226 -19.63 7.39 -8.33
CA THR A 226 -20.11 7.80 -7.01
C THR A 226 -19.10 7.43 -5.92
N SER A 227 -18.55 6.22 -5.92
CA SER A 227 -17.48 5.83 -4.99
C SER A 227 -16.26 6.74 -5.12
N ARG A 228 -15.81 7.05 -6.35
CA ARG A 228 -14.71 7.99 -6.60
C ARG A 228 -14.99 9.38 -6.03
N LYS A 229 -16.22 9.90 -6.19
CA LYS A 229 -16.63 11.20 -5.63
C LYS A 229 -16.62 11.18 -4.10
N THR A 230 -17.17 10.12 -3.49
CA THR A 230 -17.15 9.95 -2.03
C THR A 230 -15.72 9.90 -1.51
N MET A 231 -14.82 9.16 -2.17
CA MET A 231 -13.40 9.12 -1.80
C MET A 231 -12.72 10.48 -1.93
N ALA A 232 -12.97 11.22 -3.01
CA ALA A 232 -12.42 12.56 -3.15
C ALA A 232 -12.89 13.49 -2.02
N ARG A 233 -14.15 13.37 -1.61
CA ARG A 233 -14.70 14.12 -0.48
C ARG A 233 -14.05 13.74 0.85
N THR A 234 -13.92 12.45 1.16
CA THR A 234 -13.28 12.02 2.40
C THR A 234 -11.81 12.45 2.47
N LEU A 235 -11.09 12.42 1.35
CA LEU A 235 -9.73 12.95 1.29
C LEU A 235 -9.66 14.47 1.53
N GLY A 236 -10.64 15.22 1.02
CA GLY A 236 -10.76 16.66 1.28
C GLY A 236 -11.07 16.98 2.75
N GLU A 237 -11.92 16.17 3.37
CA GLU A 237 -12.25 16.27 4.80
C GLU A 237 -11.02 15.89 5.66
N GLU A 238 -10.32 14.79 5.34
CA GLU A 238 -9.05 14.40 5.98
C GLU A 238 -7.99 15.50 5.88
N ALA A 239 -7.87 16.14 4.72
CA ALA A 239 -6.92 17.25 4.51
C ALA A 239 -7.29 18.47 5.37
N SER A 240 -8.58 18.80 5.44
CA SER A 240 -9.10 19.90 6.28
C SER A 240 -8.81 19.65 7.76
N SER A 241 -9.04 18.42 8.25
CA SER A 241 -8.72 18.07 9.64
C SER A 241 -7.23 18.14 9.95
N LYS A 242 -6.35 17.79 8.99
CA LYS A 242 -4.90 17.91 9.18
C LYS A 242 -4.42 19.36 9.31
N LEU A 243 -5.15 20.33 8.75
CA LEU A 243 -4.85 21.76 8.90
C LEU A 243 -5.18 22.32 10.28
N ILE A 244 -6.01 21.62 11.07
CA ILE A 244 -6.34 22.01 12.44
C ILE A 244 -5.09 21.99 13.33
N PHE A 245 -4.17 21.04 13.12
CA PHE A 245 -2.97 20.92 13.95
C PHE A 245 -2.06 22.17 13.87
N PRO A 246 -1.66 22.66 12.68
CA PRO A 246 -0.95 23.94 12.55
C PRO A 246 -1.70 25.11 13.17
N MET A 247 -3.04 25.17 13.01
CA MET A 247 -3.84 26.25 13.57
C MET A 247 -3.78 26.29 15.11
N ILE A 248 -3.86 25.13 15.77
CA ILE A 248 -3.73 25.03 17.23
C ILE A 248 -2.31 25.46 17.67
N LEU A 249 -1.27 25.08 16.94
CA LEU A 249 0.10 25.44 17.28
C LEU A 249 0.31 26.96 17.22
N VAL A 250 -0.15 27.60 16.15
CA VAL A 250 -0.11 29.07 16.01
C VAL A 250 -0.92 29.72 17.14
N PHE A 251 -2.08 29.17 17.50
CA PHE A 251 -2.89 29.68 18.59
C PHE A 251 -2.17 29.63 19.96
N ILE A 252 -1.48 28.53 20.27
CA ILE A 252 -0.67 28.42 21.50
C ILE A 252 0.47 29.46 21.50
N VAL A 253 1.16 29.64 20.38
CA VAL A 253 2.22 30.65 20.25
C VAL A 253 1.69 32.05 20.49
N VAL A 254 0.52 32.39 19.93
CA VAL A 254 -0.13 33.70 20.17
C VAL A 254 -0.46 33.90 21.64
N ILE A 255 -1.02 32.89 22.32
CA ILE A 255 -1.30 32.95 23.77
C ILE A 255 -0.02 33.24 24.55
N LEU A 256 1.08 32.51 24.27
CA LEU A 256 2.35 32.71 24.97
C LEU A 256 2.91 34.11 24.77
N VAL A 257 2.87 34.64 23.55
CA VAL A 257 3.36 36.00 23.24
C VAL A 257 2.54 37.07 23.96
N VAL A 258 1.22 36.91 24.03
CA VAL A 258 0.32 37.87 24.68
C VAL A 258 0.39 37.76 26.22
N ALA A 259 0.50 36.54 26.76
CA ALA A 259 0.56 36.31 28.21
C ALA A 259 1.93 36.62 28.82
N ALA A 260 3.03 36.47 28.07
CA ALA A 260 4.39 36.73 28.54
C ALA A 260 4.57 38.11 29.21
N PRO A 261 4.17 39.25 28.60
CA PRO A 261 4.33 40.56 29.25
C PRO A 261 3.48 40.69 30.52
N ALA A 262 2.26 40.15 30.54
CA ALA A 262 1.40 40.21 31.72
C ALA A 262 2.00 39.45 32.91
N ILE A 263 2.62 38.28 32.65
CA ILE A 263 3.30 37.48 33.67
C ILE A 263 4.57 38.17 34.16
N LEU A 264 5.34 38.78 33.24
CA LEU A 264 6.55 39.53 33.59
C LEU A 264 6.28 40.83 34.38
N MET A 265 5.10 41.43 34.22
CA MET A 265 4.69 42.63 34.96
C MET A 265 4.11 42.33 36.34
N MET A 266 3.80 41.06 36.65
CA MET A 266 3.26 40.62 37.94
C MET A 266 4.32 40.15 38.95
N ASN A 267 5.60 40.26 38.61
CA ASN A 267 6.75 39.85 39.43
C ASN A 267 7.78 40.99 39.50
#